data_AF-A0A4W4E8I3-F1
#
_entry.id   AF-A0A4W4E8I3-F1
#
_cell.length_a   1.000
_cell.length_b   1.000
_cell.length_c   1.000
_cell.angle_alpha   90.00
_cell.angle_beta   90.00
_cell.angle_gamma   90.00
#
_symmetry.space_group_name_H-M   'P 1'
#
loop_
_entity.id
_entity.type
_entity.pdbx_description
1 polymer ?
#
loop_
_entity_poly.entity_id
_entity_poly.type
_entity_poly.pdbx_seq_one_letter_code
_entity_poly.pdbx_strand_id
1 'polypeptide(L)'
;LLRKPNKGNSLLFLPNVLKVYLENGQTKAFKFEPKTTVKDILMTLKEKLSISRIEHFSLMLEQQYSITKLFLLHEEELIQEVVQKEESHDYRCLFRICFIPKEPEHMLTEDPVSFEYLYLQVCVCVCVCVLGGWGGWQT
;
A
#
# COMPACT_ATOMS: atom_id res chain seq x y z
N LEU A 1 -11.39 26.75 -15.10
CA LEU A 1 -10.62 25.54 -15.49
C LEU A 1 -9.20 25.67 -14.94
N LEU A 2 -9.00 25.49 -13.63
CA LEU A 2 -7.65 25.44 -13.06
C LEU A 2 -7.18 23.99 -13.17
N ARG A 3 -6.36 23.70 -14.17
CA ARG A 3 -5.53 22.48 -14.17
C ARG A 3 -4.68 22.53 -12.89
N LYS A 4 -4.94 21.62 -11.95
CA LYS A 4 -4.03 21.35 -10.82
C LYS A 4 -2.63 21.10 -11.40
N PRO A 5 -1.55 21.51 -10.69
CA PRO A 5 -0.19 21.18 -11.12
C PRO A 5 -0.12 19.67 -11.28
N ASN A 6 0.42 19.22 -12.41
CA ASN A 6 0.50 17.82 -12.81
C ASN A 6 1.42 17.09 -11.81
N LYS A 7 0.87 16.68 -10.66
CA LYS A 7 1.51 15.73 -9.77
C LYS A 7 1.61 14.46 -10.60
N GLY A 8 2.82 14.00 -10.88
CA GLY A 8 3.05 12.80 -11.70
C GLY A 8 2.21 11.62 -11.20
N ASN A 9 1.96 10.65 -12.08
CA ASN A 9 1.13 9.48 -11.79
C ASN A 9 1.55 8.84 -10.44
N SER A 10 0.64 8.86 -9.48
CA SER A 10 0.92 8.37 -8.12
C SER A 10 1.03 6.85 -8.07
N LEU A 11 0.43 6.14 -9.03
CA LEU A 11 0.40 4.68 -9.14
C LEU A 11 1.56 4.12 -9.97
N LEU A 12 2.00 4.85 -11.01
CA LEU A 12 3.05 4.41 -11.94
C LEU A 12 4.27 5.33 -11.91
N PHE A 13 5.45 4.74 -11.84
CA PHE A 13 6.72 5.48 -11.98
C PHE A 13 7.07 5.74 -13.45
N LEU A 14 6.81 4.75 -14.31
CA LEU A 14 6.96 4.74 -15.76
C LEU A 14 5.87 3.83 -16.35
N PRO A 15 5.64 3.84 -17.68
CA PRO A 15 4.76 2.85 -18.31
C PRO A 15 5.15 1.43 -17.88
N ASN A 16 4.16 0.67 -17.41
CA ASN A 16 4.33 -0.70 -16.92
C ASN A 16 5.30 -0.85 -15.74
N VAL A 17 5.52 0.23 -14.97
CA VAL A 17 6.31 0.22 -13.74
C VAL A 17 5.46 0.70 -12.58
N LEU A 18 4.89 -0.26 -11.84
CA LEU A 18 4.06 -0.02 -10.66
C LEU A 18 4.91 0.56 -9.54
N LYS A 19 4.40 1.62 -8.90
CA LYS A 19 5.00 2.25 -7.73
C LYS A 19 4.27 1.79 -6.47
N VAL A 20 4.97 1.05 -5.61
CA VAL A 20 4.43 0.56 -4.34
C VAL A 20 5.04 1.38 -3.20
N TYR A 21 4.19 1.91 -2.33
CA TYR A 21 4.56 2.70 -1.16
C TYR A 21 4.63 1.80 0.07
N LEU A 22 5.67 1.98 0.86
CA LEU A 22 5.89 1.27 2.12
C LEU A 22 5.55 2.18 3.30
N GLU A 23 5.26 1.60 4.46
CA GLU A 23 4.88 2.37 5.66
C GLU A 23 6.01 3.25 6.21
N ASN A 24 7.27 2.95 5.88
CA ASN A 24 8.41 3.79 6.23
C ASN A 24 8.60 5.02 5.31
N GLY A 25 7.65 5.28 4.40
CA GLY A 25 7.69 6.40 3.46
C GLY A 25 8.53 6.16 2.20
N GLN A 26 9.23 5.02 2.11
CA GLN A 26 9.95 4.64 0.89
C GLN A 26 8.99 4.11 -0.18
N THR A 27 9.49 4.06 -1.42
CA THR A 27 8.76 3.44 -2.54
C THR A 27 9.63 2.41 -3.25
N LYS A 28 9.01 1.34 -3.72
CA LYS A 28 9.63 0.31 -4.56
C LYS A 28 8.94 0.30 -5.91
N ALA A 29 9.73 0.24 -6.98
CA ALA A 29 9.24 0.20 -8.35
C ALA A 29 9.29 -1.24 -8.88
N PHE A 30 8.22 -1.67 -9.53
CA PHE A 30 8.08 -3.01 -10.08
C PHE A 30 7.68 -2.94 -11.54
N LYS A 31 8.56 -3.40 -12.42
CA LYS A 31 8.17 -3.66 -13.81
C LYS A 31 7.18 -4.83 -13.81
N PHE A 32 6.08 -4.69 -14.53
CA PHE A 32 5.10 -5.75 -14.71
C PHE A 32 4.85 -6.03 -16.19
N GLU A 33 4.39 -7.25 -16.44
CA GLU A 33 3.97 -7.77 -17.75
C GLU A 33 2.48 -8.15 -17.68
N PRO A 34 1.81 -8.45 -18.81
CA PRO A 34 0.37 -8.71 -18.83
C PRO A 34 -0.10 -9.83 -17.88
N LYS A 35 0.79 -10.79 -17.54
CA LYS A 35 0.49 -11.91 -16.64
C LYS A 35 0.99 -11.72 -15.21
N THR A 36 1.62 -10.59 -14.89
CA THR A 36 2.10 -10.32 -13.54
C THR A 36 0.91 -10.15 -12.60
N THR A 37 0.85 -10.98 -11.59
CA THR A 37 -0.18 -10.98 -10.56
C THR A 37 0.21 -10.09 -9.37
N VAL A 38 -0.77 -9.75 -8.53
CA VAL A 38 -0.52 -9.13 -7.22
C VAL A 38 0.40 -10.01 -6.37
N LYS A 39 0.21 -11.34 -6.41
CA LYS A 39 1.05 -12.31 -5.71
C LYS A 39 2.53 -12.21 -6.08
N ASP A 40 2.85 -12.04 -7.36
CA ASP A 40 4.24 -11.92 -7.82
C ASP A 40 4.94 -10.71 -7.19
N ILE A 41 4.22 -9.59 -7.08
CA ILE A 41 4.73 -8.37 -6.42
C ILE A 41 4.90 -8.59 -4.92
N LEU A 42 3.92 -9.22 -4.25
CA LEU A 42 3.98 -9.55 -2.83
C LEU A 42 5.17 -10.46 -2.51
N MET A 43 5.40 -11.51 -3.31
CA MET A 43 6.53 -12.43 -3.13
C MET A 43 7.87 -11.72 -3.37
N THR A 44 7.95 -10.82 -4.34
CA THR A 44 9.16 -10.01 -4.54
C THR A 44 9.43 -9.08 -3.35
N LEU A 45 8.38 -8.48 -2.77
CA LEU A 45 8.49 -7.65 -1.56
C LEU A 45 8.90 -8.48 -0.35
N LYS A 46 8.33 -9.67 -0.19
CA LYS A 46 8.67 -10.64 0.86
C LYS A 46 10.18 -10.86 0.91
N GLU A 47 10.78 -11.22 -0.23
CA GLU A 47 12.22 -11.47 -0.33
C GLU A 47 13.04 -10.21 -0.05
N LYS A 48 12.69 -9.09 -0.70
CA LYS A 48 13.44 -7.82 -0.58
C LYS A 48 13.41 -7.22 0.82
N LEU A 49 12.34 -7.46 1.56
CA LEU A 49 12.16 -6.96 2.92
C LEU A 49 12.49 -8.02 3.97
N SER A 50 12.87 -9.24 3.56
CA SER A 50 13.16 -10.37 4.46
C SER A 50 12.00 -10.68 5.42
N ILE A 51 10.78 -10.66 4.89
CA ILE A 51 9.55 -11.01 5.60
C ILE A 51 9.38 -12.54 5.59
N SER A 52 9.08 -13.12 6.75
CA SER A 52 8.79 -14.55 6.86
C SER A 52 7.31 -14.84 6.60
N ARG A 53 6.42 -14.08 7.24
CA ARG A 53 4.97 -14.29 7.31
C ARG A 53 4.20 -13.40 6.33
N ILE A 54 4.33 -13.69 5.03
CA ILE A 54 3.69 -12.90 3.97
C ILE A 54 2.16 -12.97 4.01
N GLU A 55 1.59 -14.00 4.65
CA GLU A 55 0.15 -14.20 4.83
C GLU A 55 -0.56 -13.05 5.55
N HIS A 56 0.18 -12.20 6.27
CA HIS A 56 -0.37 -11.01 6.93
C HIS A 56 -0.51 -9.80 6.00
N PHE A 57 0.18 -9.81 4.87
CA PHE A 57 0.32 -8.65 3.98
C PHE A 57 -0.59 -8.73 2.77
N SER A 58 -0.91 -7.56 2.22
CA SER A 58 -1.52 -7.42 0.90
C SER A 58 -1.10 -6.11 0.24
N LEU A 59 -1.45 -5.97 -1.04
CA LEU A 59 -1.46 -4.70 -1.73
C LEU A 59 -2.84 -4.05 -1.61
N MET A 60 -2.85 -2.74 -1.38
CA MET A 60 -4.07 -1.94 -1.36
C MET A 60 -3.94 -0.76 -2.32
N LEU A 61 -5.02 -0.42 -3.03
CA LEU A 61 -5.13 0.87 -3.69
C LEU A 61 -5.77 1.89 -2.75
N GLU A 62 -5.09 3.01 -2.58
CA GLU A 62 -5.61 4.16 -1.84
C GLU A 62 -6.04 5.25 -2.83
N GLN A 63 -7.33 5.58 -2.85
CA GLN A 63 -7.89 6.69 -3.62
C GLN A 63 -7.73 8.00 -2.86
N GLN A 64 -7.08 9.00 -3.47
CA GLN A 64 -6.75 10.27 -2.80
C GLN A 64 -7.76 11.41 -3.01
N TYR A 65 -9.05 11.11 -3.19
CA TYR A 65 -10.07 12.12 -3.49
C TYR A 65 -11.05 12.36 -2.32
N SER A 66 -11.00 13.55 -1.71
CA SER A 66 -11.82 14.08 -0.58
C SER A 66 -11.94 13.20 0.67
N ILE A 67 -12.31 11.94 0.51
CA ILE A 67 -12.33 10.88 1.51
C ILE A 67 -11.41 9.76 1.02
N THR A 68 -10.41 9.43 1.82
CA THR A 68 -9.51 8.31 1.51
C THR A 68 -10.30 7.00 1.48
N LYS A 69 -10.28 6.29 0.34
CA LYS A 69 -10.83 4.94 0.21
C LYS A 69 -9.70 3.95 -0.03
N LEU A 70 -9.78 2.80 0.65
CA LEU A 70 -8.83 1.70 0.50
C LEU A 70 -9.52 0.52 -0.18
N PHE A 71 -8.89 0.01 -1.24
CA PHE A 71 -9.34 -1.18 -1.96
C PHE A 71 -8.27 -2.25 -1.80
N LEU A 72 -8.63 -3.36 -1.15
CA LEU A 72 -7.77 -4.52 -1.04
C LEU A 72 -7.68 -5.22 -2.40
N LEU A 73 -6.48 -5.50 -2.87
CA LEU A 73 -6.26 -6.28 -4.10
C LEU A 73 -6.15 -7.77 -3.76
N HIS A 74 -6.82 -8.61 -4.53
CA HIS A 74 -6.73 -10.05 -4.43
C HIS A 74 -5.44 -10.57 -5.08
N GLU A 75 -4.86 -11.63 -4.54
CA GLU A 75 -3.53 -12.11 -4.96
C GLU A 75 -3.49 -12.58 -6.43
N GLU A 76 -4.63 -13.04 -6.96
CA GLU A 76 -4.77 -13.52 -8.35
C GLU A 76 -5.02 -12.40 -9.37
N GLU A 77 -5.30 -11.16 -8.92
CA GLU A 77 -5.54 -10.05 -9.84
C GLU A 77 -4.29 -9.71 -10.65
N LEU A 78 -4.48 -9.40 -11.93
CA LEU A 78 -3.42 -8.97 -12.83
C LEU A 78 -3.13 -7.49 -12.64
N ILE A 79 -1.86 -7.14 -12.42
CA ILE A 79 -1.44 -5.73 -12.22
C ILE A 79 -1.83 -4.86 -13.42
N GLN A 80 -1.75 -5.40 -14.64
CA GLN A 80 -2.15 -4.66 -15.83
C GLN A 80 -3.64 -4.28 -15.80
N GLU A 81 -4.52 -5.19 -15.38
CA GLU A 81 -5.95 -4.91 -15.29
C GLU A 81 -6.27 -3.94 -14.16
N VAL A 82 -5.61 -4.09 -13.01
CA VAL A 82 -5.72 -3.18 -11.86
C VAL A 82 -5.33 -1.76 -12.28
N VAL A 83 -4.20 -1.61 -12.98
CA VAL A 83 -3.73 -0.31 -13.46
C VAL A 83 -4.70 0.28 -14.48
N GLN A 84 -5.11 -0.49 -15.50
CA GLN A 84 -6.00 -0.03 -16.57
C GLN A 84 -7.36 0.45 -16.07
N LYS A 85 -7.94 -0.23 -15.06
CA LYS A 85 -9.20 0.19 -14.43
C LYS A 85 -9.08 1.55 -13.74
N GLU A 86 -7.90 1.88 -13.24
CA GLU A 86 -7.68 3.00 -12.32
C GLU A 86 -6.79 4.13 -12.89
N GLU A 87 -6.40 4.08 -14.18
CA GLU A 87 -5.52 5.07 -14.84
C GLU A 87 -6.05 6.52 -14.78
N SER A 88 -7.34 6.72 -14.51
CA SER A 88 -8.00 8.02 -14.46
C SER A 88 -8.02 8.71 -13.09
N HIS A 89 -7.56 8.03 -12.04
CA HIS A 89 -7.75 8.46 -10.65
C HIS A 89 -6.42 8.54 -9.89
N ASP A 90 -6.27 9.52 -8.98
CA ASP A 90 -5.10 9.68 -8.09
C ASP A 90 -5.03 8.53 -7.08
N TYR A 91 -4.55 7.35 -7.50
CA TYR A 91 -4.34 6.19 -6.63
C TYR A 91 -2.87 6.02 -6.22
N ARG A 92 -2.68 5.47 -5.02
CA ARG A 92 -1.40 4.90 -4.56
C ARG A 92 -1.54 3.42 -4.29
N CYS A 93 -0.58 2.62 -4.71
CA CYS A 93 -0.51 1.21 -4.31
C CYS A 93 0.33 1.09 -3.02
N LEU A 94 -0.28 0.64 -1.94
CA LEU A 94 0.33 0.49 -0.61
C LEU A 94 0.63 -0.98 -0.35
N PHE A 95 1.79 -1.28 0.25
CA PHE A 95 2.07 -2.61 0.82
C PHE A 95 1.80 -2.57 2.33
N ARG A 96 0.82 -3.34 2.80
CA ARG A 96 0.29 -3.21 4.17
C ARG A 96 0.01 -4.54 4.81
N ILE A 97 0.16 -4.59 6.14
CA ILE A 97 -0.42 -5.67 6.94
C ILE A 97 -1.93 -5.44 6.99
N CYS A 98 -2.69 -6.37 6.44
CA CYS A 98 -4.15 -6.32 6.35
C CYS A 98 -4.81 -7.42 7.20
N PHE A 99 -4.06 -8.47 7.55
CA PHE A 99 -4.56 -9.63 8.29
C PHE A 99 -3.72 -9.86 9.53
N ILE A 100 -4.09 -9.17 10.62
CA ILE A 100 -3.36 -9.23 11.89
C ILE A 100 -3.67 -10.58 12.58
N PRO A 101 -2.66 -11.35 13.02
CA PRO A 101 -2.87 -12.56 13.79
C PRO A 101 -3.56 -12.24 15.12
N LYS A 102 -4.30 -13.20 15.64
CA LYS A 102 -5.04 -13.04 16.91
C LYS A 102 -4.13 -12.68 18.09
N GLU A 103 -2.89 -13.17 18.05
CA GLU A 103 -1.89 -13.00 19.11
C GLU A 103 -0.66 -12.26 18.52
N PRO A 104 -0.59 -10.92 18.63
CA PRO A 104 0.50 -10.13 18.05
C PRO A 104 1.89 -10.44 18.64
N GLU A 105 1.94 -10.92 19.89
CA GLU A 105 3.19 -11.37 20.54
C GLU A 105 3.86 -12.55 19.82
N HIS A 106 3.07 -13.42 19.19
CA HIS A 106 3.63 -14.51 18.38
C HIS A 106 4.27 -13.96 17.10
N MET A 107 3.70 -12.91 16.50
CA MET A 107 4.33 -12.24 15.34
C MET A 107 5.71 -11.70 15.70
N LEU A 108 5.87 -11.07 16.87
CA LEU A 108 7.18 -10.56 17.30
C LEU A 108 8.23 -11.67 17.38
N THR A 109 7.84 -12.86 17.84
CA THR A 109 8.77 -13.98 18.02
C THR A 109 9.07 -14.69 16.69
N GLU A 110 8.06 -14.90 15.85
CA GLU A 110 8.19 -15.64 14.59
C GLU A 110 8.71 -14.79 13.42
N ASP A 111 8.33 -13.51 13.39
CA ASP A 111 8.70 -12.56 12.35
C ASP A 111 8.80 -11.12 12.90
N PRO A 112 9.92 -10.80 13.57
CA PRO A 112 10.16 -9.47 14.12
C PRO A 112 10.06 -8.35 13.06
N VAL A 113 10.40 -8.64 11.80
CA VAL A 113 10.34 -7.67 10.70
C VAL A 113 8.89 -7.30 10.41
N SER A 114 8.00 -8.28 10.35
CA SER A 114 6.56 -8.05 10.20
C SER A 114 5.98 -7.28 11.37
N PHE A 115 6.41 -7.60 12.59
CA PHE A 115 5.96 -6.86 13.78
C PHE A 115 6.39 -5.39 13.76
N GLU A 116 7.65 -5.12 13.41
CA GLU A 116 8.15 -3.75 13.24
C GLU A 116 7.39 -3.00 12.14
N TYR A 117 7.09 -3.68 11.02
CA TYR A 117 6.27 -3.11 9.96
C TYR A 117 4.86 -2.75 10.44
N LEU A 118 4.22 -3.62 11.23
CA LEU A 118 2.91 -3.36 11.83
C LEU A 118 2.97 -2.15 12.77
N TYR A 119 4.02 -2.06 13.59
CA TYR A 119 4.21 -0.93 14.50
C TYR A 119 4.30 0.39 13.73
N LEU A 120 5.12 0.45 12.67
CA LEU A 120 5.20 1.62 11.80
C LEU A 120 3.85 1.96 11.17
N GLN A 121 3.13 0.97 10.64
CA GLN A 121 1.82 1.14 10.05
C GLN A 121 0.83 1.78 11.03
N VAL A 122 0.80 1.31 12.28
CA VAL A 122 -0.07 1.84 13.33
C VAL A 122 0.35 3.25 13.71
N CYS A 123 1.65 3.51 13.89
CA CYS A 123 2.16 4.86 14.18
C CYS A 123 1.76 5.85 13.09
N VAL A 124 1.91 5.50 11.81
CA VAL A 124 1.51 6.34 10.69
C VAL A 124 0.00 6.58 10.70
N CYS A 125 -0.82 5.54 10.88
CA CYS A 125 -2.28 5.68 10.99
C CYS A 125 -2.69 6.59 12.15
N VAL A 126 -2.12 6.41 13.35
CA VAL A 126 -2.41 7.25 14.52
C VAL A 126 -1.94 8.68 14.27
N CYS A 127 -0.75 8.90 13.72
CA CYS A 127 -0.28 10.24 13.35
C CYS A 127 -1.21 10.92 12.33
N VAL A 128 -1.72 10.19 11.32
CA VAL A 128 -2.69 10.72 10.36
C VAL A 128 -4.04 11.04 11.05
N CYS A 129 -4.52 10.19 11.97
CA CYS A 129 -5.74 10.48 12.73
C CYS A 129 -5.57 11.68 13.68
N VAL A 130 -4.41 11.81 14.35
CA VAL A 130 -4.14 12.88 15.31
C VAL A 130 -3.86 14.20 14.61
N LEU A 131 -3.09 14.21 13.51
CA LEU A 131 -2.79 15.43 12.75
C LEU A 131 -3.94 15.82 11.80
N GLY A 132 -4.70 14.87 11.29
CA GLY A 132 -5.91 15.10 10.50
C GLY A 132 -7.16 15.39 11.33
N GLY A 133 -7.10 15.17 12.65
CA GLY A 133 -8.20 15.38 13.61
C GLY A 133 -8.33 16.79 14.20
N TRP A 134 -7.47 17.74 13.82
CA TRP A 134 -7.58 19.15 14.23
C TRP A 134 -8.41 19.99 13.24
N GLY A 135 -9.42 19.36 12.63
CA GLY A 135 -10.35 20.01 11.72
C GLY A 135 -11.78 19.59 12.01
N GLY A 136 -12.36 20.07 13.13
CA GLY A 136 -13.81 20.06 13.33
C GLY A 136 -14.30 19.55 14.68
N TRP A 137 -14.07 20.32 15.75
CA TRP A 137 -15.04 20.44 16.84
C TRP A 137 -15.46 21.91 16.92
N GLN A 138 -16.44 22.25 16.10
CA GLN A 138 -17.28 23.47 16.05
C GLN A 138 -18.41 23.04 15.10
N THR A 139 -19.65 22.80 15.51
CA THR A 139 -20.50 23.31 16.59
C THR A 139 -21.33 22.20 17.20
#